data_AF-A0A956W3N0-F1
#
_entry.id   AF-A0A956W3N0-F1
#
_cell.length_a   1.000
_cell.length_b   1.000
_cell.length_c   1.000
_cell.angle_alpha   90.00
_cell.angle_beta   90.00
_cell.angle_gamma   90.00
#
_symmetry.space_group_name_H-M   'P 1'
#
loop_
_entity.id
_entity.type
_entity.pdbx_description
1 polymer ?
#
loop_
_entity_poly.entity_id
_entity_poly.type
_entity_poly.pdbx_seq_one_letter_code
_entity_poly.pdbx_strand_id
1 'polypeptide(L)'
;MEQTAELPISYPIRWKPGHVIREIAVTKPLLASWDASHLPSQQRLQSYLAGLADEADLDSLPPDGLFLELVVGVERSEHLERGHDLENYLTPLAAHFGPNRFVHARAVKCLHTGSMLRIGAAIIADELDSSWQRLAVDAGTGTSQKRWKEGIRDALLASGERTLPPGPIAVDLAWRCGAHRNWVNLWKPTGDAMGPLLGEPQPSNPFNPADDRIVELTLHRELTENLGHYVHVGIGWQSR
;
A
#
# COMPACT_ATOMS: atom_id res chain seq x y z
N MET A 1 29.14 30.58 6.95
CA MET A 1 28.51 29.26 6.80
C MET A 1 27.07 29.52 6.40
N GLU A 2 26.81 29.58 5.11
CA GLU A 2 25.43 29.61 4.61
C GLU A 2 24.79 28.27 4.96
N GLN A 3 23.76 28.34 5.78
CA GLN A 3 22.90 27.23 6.10
C GLN A 3 22.05 27.01 4.84
N THR A 4 22.44 26.04 4.00
CA THR A 4 21.62 25.62 2.87
C THR A 4 20.30 25.14 3.46
N ALA A 5 19.25 25.96 3.38
CA ALA A 5 17.91 25.53 3.75
C ALA A 5 17.54 24.40 2.79
N GLU A 6 17.55 23.16 3.26
CA GLU A 6 17.05 22.02 2.49
C GLU A 6 15.61 22.34 2.11
N LEU A 7 15.33 22.37 0.80
CA LEU A 7 13.97 22.54 0.31
C LEU A 7 13.11 21.40 0.87
N PRO A 8 11.88 21.69 1.33
CA PRO A 8 11.01 20.65 1.85
C PRO A 8 10.77 19.58 0.79
N ILE A 9 10.85 18.32 1.21
CA ILE A 9 10.67 17.17 0.33
C ILE A 9 9.24 17.20 -0.21
N SER A 10 9.09 17.19 -1.53
CA SER A 10 7.77 17.14 -2.16
C SER A 10 7.13 15.76 -2.01
N TYR A 11 5.82 15.75 -1.79
CA TYR A 11 5.02 14.53 -1.82
C TYR A 11 5.21 13.82 -3.18
N PRO A 12 5.43 12.49 -3.22
CA PRO A 12 5.58 11.76 -4.47
C PRO A 12 4.33 11.82 -5.36
N ILE A 13 4.52 11.67 -6.68
CA ILE A 13 3.42 11.67 -7.66
C ILE A 13 2.40 10.60 -7.29
N ARG A 14 1.12 10.98 -7.41
CA ARG A 14 -0.02 10.11 -7.20
C ARG A 14 -0.62 9.68 -8.54
N TRP A 15 -1.24 8.52 -8.52
CA TRP A 15 -1.92 7.90 -9.65
C TRP A 15 -3.37 7.62 -9.28
N LYS A 16 -4.24 7.50 -10.29
CA LYS A 16 -5.61 7.05 -10.13
C LYS A 16 -5.96 6.03 -11.21
N PRO A 17 -6.98 5.18 -10.99
CA PRO A 17 -7.47 4.29 -12.04
C PRO A 17 -7.90 5.10 -13.27
N GLY A 18 -7.38 4.72 -14.43
CA GLY A 18 -7.81 5.22 -15.74
C GLY A 18 -8.70 4.19 -16.43
N HIS A 19 -8.36 3.86 -17.67
CA HIS A 19 -9.10 2.87 -18.45
C HIS A 19 -8.90 1.44 -17.90
N VAL A 20 -9.99 0.78 -17.50
CA VAL A 20 -10.00 -0.62 -17.05
C VAL A 20 -9.82 -1.55 -18.26
N ILE A 21 -8.87 -2.48 -18.18
CA ILE A 21 -8.56 -3.47 -19.24
C ILE A 21 -9.09 -4.86 -18.86
N ARG A 22 -9.07 -5.19 -17.57
CA ARG A 22 -9.61 -6.44 -16.99
C ARG A 22 -10.45 -6.13 -15.78
N GLU A 23 -11.56 -6.84 -15.65
CA GLU A 23 -12.41 -6.86 -14.48
C GLU A 23 -12.76 -8.33 -14.21
N ILE A 24 -12.44 -8.82 -13.02
CA ILE A 24 -12.49 -10.23 -12.64
C ILE A 24 -13.26 -10.35 -11.32
N ALA A 25 -14.36 -11.09 -11.35
CA ALA A 25 -15.13 -11.37 -10.15
C ALA A 25 -14.33 -12.31 -9.24
N VAL A 26 -14.13 -11.91 -7.98
CA VAL A 26 -13.38 -12.70 -7.00
C VAL A 26 -14.35 -13.23 -5.96
N THR A 27 -14.56 -14.55 -5.93
CA THR A 27 -15.49 -15.16 -4.97
C THR A 27 -15.03 -14.97 -3.52
N LYS A 28 -13.73 -15.16 -3.26
CA LYS A 28 -13.14 -14.96 -1.93
C LYS A 28 -11.67 -14.57 -2.07
N PRO A 29 -11.33 -13.29 -1.91
CA PRO A 29 -9.94 -12.86 -1.88
C PRO A 29 -9.17 -13.59 -0.78
N LEU A 30 -7.94 -14.01 -1.09
CA LEU A 30 -7.05 -14.64 -0.12
C LEU A 30 -6.00 -13.64 0.37
N LEU A 31 -5.77 -13.64 1.67
CA LEU A 31 -4.67 -12.92 2.31
C LEU A 31 -3.34 -13.63 2.03
N ALA A 32 -2.24 -12.89 2.19
CA ALA A 32 -0.91 -13.47 2.31
C ALA A 32 -0.89 -14.60 3.34
N SER A 33 -0.19 -15.68 3.03
CA SER A 33 0.06 -16.79 3.94
C SER A 33 1.54 -16.82 4.28
N TRP A 34 1.82 -16.89 5.57
CA TRP A 34 3.18 -16.98 6.14
C TRP A 34 3.59 -18.42 6.45
N ASP A 35 2.75 -19.37 6.05
CA ASP A 35 2.96 -20.79 6.26
C ASP A 35 4.06 -21.32 5.31
N ALA A 36 4.71 -22.42 5.72
CA ALA A 36 5.68 -23.09 4.88
C ALA A 36 5.07 -23.54 3.54
N SER A 37 5.87 -23.56 2.47
CA SER A 37 5.39 -23.79 1.10
C SER A 37 4.67 -25.12 0.85
N HIS A 38 4.96 -26.13 1.64
CA HIS A 38 4.31 -27.44 1.56
C HIS A 38 2.96 -27.48 2.29
N LEU A 39 2.57 -26.42 3.00
CA LEU A 39 1.33 -26.38 3.75
C LEU A 39 0.13 -26.01 2.85
N PRO A 40 -1.08 -26.53 3.13
CA PRO A 40 -2.25 -26.33 2.28
C PRO A 40 -2.68 -24.88 2.08
N SER A 41 -2.42 -24.00 3.05
CA SER A 41 -2.68 -22.56 2.95
C SER A 41 -1.84 -21.91 1.84
N GLN A 42 -0.55 -22.20 1.77
CA GLN A 42 0.33 -21.65 0.75
C GLN A 42 -0.01 -22.22 -0.64
N GLN A 43 -0.30 -23.51 -0.75
CA GLN A 43 -0.74 -24.11 -2.02
C GLN A 43 -2.03 -23.46 -2.54
N ARG A 44 -3.02 -23.23 -1.66
CA ARG A 44 -4.26 -22.51 -2.02
C ARG A 44 -3.99 -21.10 -2.50
N LEU A 45 -3.10 -20.36 -1.84
CA LEU A 45 -2.71 -19.01 -2.25
C LEU A 45 -2.06 -19.03 -3.65
N GLN A 46 -1.15 -19.97 -3.92
CA GLN A 46 -0.51 -20.07 -5.24
C GLN A 46 -1.51 -20.42 -6.34
N SER A 47 -2.42 -21.37 -6.10
CA SER A 47 -3.47 -21.71 -7.07
C SER A 47 -4.43 -20.54 -7.33
N TYR A 48 -4.79 -19.78 -6.30
CA TYR A 48 -5.59 -18.57 -6.43
C TYR A 48 -4.90 -17.51 -7.29
N LEU A 49 -3.62 -17.23 -7.03
CA LEU A 49 -2.86 -16.23 -7.77
C LEU A 49 -2.65 -16.63 -9.24
N ALA A 50 -2.33 -17.90 -9.49
CA ALA A 50 -2.19 -18.42 -10.85
C ALA A 50 -3.50 -18.33 -11.64
N GLY A 51 -4.62 -18.72 -11.03
CA GLY A 51 -5.93 -18.63 -11.69
C GLY A 51 -6.32 -17.19 -12.06
N LEU A 52 -6.02 -16.22 -11.19
CA LEU A 52 -6.26 -14.81 -11.51
C LEU A 52 -5.29 -14.26 -12.56
N ALA A 53 -4.03 -14.73 -12.57
CA ALA A 53 -3.06 -14.34 -13.61
C ALA A 53 -3.49 -14.87 -14.99
N ASP A 54 -3.97 -16.11 -15.06
CA ASP A 54 -4.50 -16.71 -16.28
C ASP A 54 -5.75 -15.98 -16.76
N GLU A 55 -6.71 -15.68 -15.88
CA GLU A 55 -7.93 -14.95 -16.23
C GLU A 55 -7.65 -13.48 -16.62
N ALA A 56 -6.65 -12.85 -16.00
CA ALA A 56 -6.20 -11.52 -16.37
C ALA A 56 -5.45 -11.49 -17.71
N ASP A 57 -4.96 -12.65 -18.18
CA ASP A 57 -4.11 -12.76 -19.37
C ASP A 57 -2.95 -11.75 -19.31
N LEU A 58 -2.13 -11.86 -18.26
CA LEU A 58 -1.08 -10.87 -17.93
C LEU A 58 -0.08 -10.62 -19.07
N ASP A 59 0.10 -11.59 -19.95
CA ASP A 59 1.01 -11.49 -21.09
C ASP A 59 0.50 -10.56 -22.19
N SER A 60 -0.82 -10.34 -22.30
CA SER A 60 -1.39 -9.37 -23.24
C SER A 60 -1.50 -7.96 -22.67
N LEU A 61 -1.22 -7.78 -21.37
CA LEU A 61 -1.23 -6.46 -20.73
C LEU A 61 0.06 -5.69 -21.02
N PRO A 62 -0.01 -4.33 -21.04
CA PRO A 62 1.19 -3.50 -21.07
C PRO A 62 2.24 -3.90 -20.03
N PRO A 63 3.54 -3.71 -20.32
CA PRO A 63 4.61 -4.10 -19.42
C PRO A 63 4.74 -3.19 -18.19
N ASP A 64 4.19 -1.97 -18.23
CA ASP A 64 4.20 -1.00 -17.14
C ASP A 64 3.03 -0.01 -17.21
N GLY A 65 3.01 0.95 -16.27
CA GLY A 65 2.01 2.01 -16.21
C GLY A 65 0.61 1.55 -15.79
N LEU A 66 0.50 0.36 -15.17
CA LEU A 66 -0.79 -0.21 -14.79
C LEU A 66 -1.22 0.19 -13.37
N PHE A 67 -2.53 0.10 -13.14
CA PHE A 67 -3.09 -0.03 -11.81
C PHE A 67 -3.59 -1.44 -11.52
N LEU A 68 -3.56 -1.79 -10.23
CA LEU A 68 -4.18 -2.97 -9.64
C LEU A 68 -5.19 -2.51 -8.58
N GLU A 69 -6.47 -2.80 -8.74
CA GLU A 69 -7.49 -2.49 -7.73
C GLU A 69 -8.19 -3.76 -7.24
N LEU A 70 -8.28 -3.94 -5.93
CA LEU A 70 -9.07 -4.99 -5.31
C LEU A 70 -10.16 -4.39 -4.41
N VAL A 71 -11.42 -4.63 -4.77
CA VAL A 71 -12.56 -4.40 -3.89
C VAL A 71 -12.86 -5.69 -3.13
N VAL A 72 -12.77 -5.64 -1.80
CA VAL A 72 -13.03 -6.76 -0.89
C VAL A 72 -14.42 -6.59 -0.28
N GLY A 73 -15.36 -7.42 -0.73
CA GLY A 73 -16.65 -7.54 -0.09
C GLY A 73 -16.51 -8.28 1.24
N VAL A 74 -16.86 -7.62 2.34
CA VAL A 74 -17.02 -8.28 3.65
C VAL A 74 -18.49 -8.44 4.00
N GLU A 75 -18.86 -9.59 4.56
CA GLU A 75 -20.25 -9.89 4.93
C GLU A 75 -20.67 -9.31 6.29
N ARG A 76 -19.69 -8.98 7.13
CA ARG A 76 -19.87 -8.59 8.52
C ARG A 76 -19.19 -7.25 8.77
N SER A 77 -19.87 -6.31 9.43
CA SER A 77 -19.35 -4.95 9.63
C SER A 77 -18.11 -4.94 10.51
N GLU A 78 -17.96 -5.87 11.44
CA GLU A 78 -16.75 -6.03 12.25
C GLU A 78 -15.49 -6.34 11.42
N HIS A 79 -15.63 -6.94 10.23
CA HIS A 79 -14.50 -7.23 9.34
C HIS A 79 -14.01 -5.96 8.61
N LEU A 80 -14.72 -4.83 8.73
CA LEU A 80 -14.20 -3.54 8.29
C LEU A 80 -13.12 -2.99 9.22
N GLU A 81 -12.94 -3.52 10.42
CA GLU A 81 -11.95 -2.98 11.36
C GLU A 81 -11.14 -4.06 12.09
N ARG A 82 -11.36 -5.34 11.77
CA ARG A 82 -10.71 -6.48 12.45
C ARG A 82 -10.44 -7.62 11.48
N GLY A 83 -9.17 -8.06 11.44
CA GLY A 83 -8.69 -8.90 10.36
C GLY A 83 -8.84 -8.18 9.02
N HIS A 84 -8.32 -8.77 7.95
CA HIS A 84 -8.47 -8.19 6.61
C HIS A 84 -7.70 -6.88 6.39
N ASP A 85 -6.49 -6.77 6.97
CA ASP A 85 -5.48 -5.81 6.51
C ASP A 85 -5.37 -5.85 4.97
N LEU A 86 -5.61 -4.69 4.35
CA LEU A 86 -5.69 -4.54 2.91
C LEU A 86 -4.34 -4.74 2.22
N GLU A 87 -3.23 -4.45 2.91
CA GLU A 87 -1.89 -4.70 2.38
C GLU A 87 -1.65 -6.21 2.18
N ASN A 88 -2.11 -7.04 3.12
CA ASN A 88 -2.00 -8.49 3.03
C ASN A 88 -2.80 -9.09 1.87
N TYR A 89 -3.77 -8.38 1.31
CA TYR A 89 -4.41 -8.78 0.06
C TYR A 89 -3.63 -8.36 -1.19
N LEU A 90 -3.11 -7.13 -1.20
CA LEU A 90 -2.45 -6.56 -2.38
C LEU A 90 -1.06 -7.15 -2.62
N THR A 91 -0.28 -7.37 -1.55
CA THR A 91 1.11 -7.81 -1.65
C THR A 91 1.29 -9.11 -2.46
N PRO A 92 0.56 -10.20 -2.18
CA PRO A 92 0.69 -11.41 -2.99
C PRO A 92 0.27 -11.20 -4.46
N LEU A 93 -0.76 -10.38 -4.73
CA LEU A 93 -1.21 -10.08 -6.09
C LEU A 93 -0.14 -9.31 -6.87
N ALA A 94 0.32 -8.18 -6.35
CA ALA A 94 1.30 -7.34 -7.03
C ALA A 94 2.66 -8.05 -7.20
N ALA A 95 3.08 -8.84 -6.20
CA ALA A 95 4.29 -9.63 -6.30
C ALA A 95 4.18 -10.71 -7.39
N HIS A 96 3.05 -11.42 -7.47
CA HIS A 96 2.83 -12.48 -8.45
C HIS A 96 2.64 -11.94 -9.88
N PHE A 97 1.92 -10.83 -10.04
CA PHE A 97 1.60 -10.26 -11.36
C PHE A 97 2.76 -9.49 -11.99
N GLY A 98 3.83 -9.25 -11.22
CA GLY A 98 4.98 -8.49 -11.65
C GLY A 98 4.94 -7.08 -11.07
N PRO A 99 5.69 -6.80 -9.98
CA PRO A 99 5.59 -5.53 -9.25
C PRO A 99 5.94 -4.32 -10.11
N ASN A 100 6.79 -4.51 -11.12
CA ASN A 100 7.22 -3.44 -12.01
C ASN A 100 6.15 -2.99 -13.01
N ARG A 101 5.11 -3.81 -13.24
CA ARG A 101 4.00 -3.45 -14.11
C ARG A 101 3.14 -2.33 -13.55
N PHE A 102 3.08 -2.25 -12.22
CA PHE A 102 2.16 -1.37 -11.51
C PHE A 102 2.85 -0.11 -11.01
N VAL A 103 2.21 1.03 -11.24
CA VAL A 103 2.53 2.31 -10.60
C VAL A 103 1.48 2.70 -9.57
N HIS A 104 0.34 2.00 -9.56
CA HIS A 104 -0.77 2.22 -8.67
C HIS A 104 -1.32 0.88 -8.17
N ALA A 105 -1.49 0.73 -6.86
CA ALA A 105 -2.24 -0.38 -6.28
C ALA A 105 -3.25 0.17 -5.28
N ARG A 106 -4.46 -0.36 -5.29
CA ARG A 106 -5.55 0.10 -4.43
C ARG A 106 -6.33 -1.08 -3.89
N ALA A 107 -6.68 -1.03 -2.62
CA ALA A 107 -7.65 -1.94 -2.06
C ALA A 107 -8.67 -1.18 -1.23
N VAL A 108 -9.91 -1.66 -1.28
CA VAL A 108 -11.03 -1.12 -0.51
C VAL A 108 -11.80 -2.28 0.07
N LYS A 109 -12.20 -2.19 1.34
CA LYS A 109 -13.19 -3.11 1.91
C LYS A 109 -14.52 -2.40 2.10
N CYS A 110 -15.59 -3.07 1.70
CA CYS A 110 -16.94 -2.56 1.80
C CYS A 110 -17.89 -3.67 2.28
N LEU A 111 -18.97 -3.29 2.95
CA LEU A 111 -20.00 -4.23 3.39
C LEU A 111 -20.81 -4.70 2.17
N HIS A 112 -20.33 -5.75 1.50
CA HIS A 112 -20.88 -6.29 0.27
C HIS A 112 -20.50 -7.77 0.13
N THR A 113 -21.27 -8.56 -0.63
CA THR A 113 -21.04 -10.01 -0.78
C THR A 113 -20.10 -10.38 -1.93
N GLY A 114 -19.79 -9.43 -2.84
CA GLY A 114 -18.90 -9.64 -3.97
C GLY A 114 -17.55 -8.95 -3.79
N SER A 115 -16.48 -9.61 -4.23
CA SER A 115 -15.18 -8.97 -4.41
C SER A 115 -14.85 -8.85 -5.90
N MET A 116 -14.05 -7.85 -6.25
CA MET A 116 -13.72 -7.54 -7.64
C MET A 116 -12.26 -7.15 -7.76
N LEU A 117 -11.58 -7.71 -8.75
CA LEU A 117 -10.23 -7.33 -9.14
C LEU A 117 -10.29 -6.56 -10.46
N ARG A 118 -9.62 -5.42 -10.54
CA ARG A 118 -9.48 -4.62 -11.76
C ARG A 118 -8.02 -4.38 -12.08
N ILE A 119 -7.70 -4.46 -13.36
CA ILE A 119 -6.40 -4.08 -13.90
C ILE A 119 -6.63 -3.15 -15.09
N GLY A 120 -5.86 -2.07 -15.16
CA GLY A 120 -6.00 -1.12 -16.26
C GLY A 120 -4.86 -0.11 -16.33
N ALA A 121 -4.97 0.85 -17.23
CA ALA A 121 -3.99 1.93 -17.35
C ALA A 121 -4.13 2.92 -16.19
N ALA A 122 -3.04 3.21 -15.49
CA ALA A 122 -3.00 4.27 -14.49
C ALA A 122 -2.83 5.64 -15.16
N ILE A 123 -3.45 6.66 -14.59
CA ILE A 123 -3.26 8.06 -15.00
C ILE A 123 -2.82 8.88 -13.81
N ILE A 124 -2.13 9.99 -14.06
CA ILE A 124 -1.70 10.90 -12.99
C ILE A 124 -2.94 11.42 -12.26
N ALA A 125 -2.90 11.37 -10.94
CA ALA A 125 -3.94 11.90 -10.07
C ALA A 125 -3.65 13.35 -9.69
N ASP A 126 -4.72 14.06 -9.35
CA ASP A 126 -4.65 15.36 -8.71
C ASP A 126 -4.06 15.23 -7.30
N GLU A 127 -3.63 16.36 -6.72
CA GLU A 127 -3.20 16.38 -5.32
C GLU A 127 -4.32 15.91 -4.38
N LEU A 128 -3.94 15.40 -3.22
CA LEU A 128 -4.88 15.18 -2.13
C LEU A 128 -5.58 16.50 -1.80
N ASP A 129 -6.90 16.44 -1.68
CA ASP A 129 -7.69 17.61 -1.29
C ASP A 129 -7.42 18.01 0.17
N SER A 130 -7.94 19.16 0.58
CA SER A 130 -7.69 19.73 1.91
C SER A 130 -8.28 18.93 3.08
N SER A 131 -9.12 17.92 2.82
CA SER A 131 -9.67 17.05 3.85
C SER A 131 -8.68 15.96 4.29
N TRP A 132 -7.60 15.75 3.54
CA TRP A 132 -6.53 14.83 3.87
C TRP A 132 -5.41 15.52 4.65
N GLN A 133 -4.96 14.87 5.71
CA GLN A 133 -3.66 15.17 6.30
C GLN A 133 -2.57 14.47 5.50
N ARG A 134 -1.39 15.09 5.39
CA ARG A 134 -0.28 14.53 4.61
C ARG A 134 1.09 14.93 5.16
N LEU A 135 2.05 14.02 5.02
CA LEU A 135 3.45 14.21 5.33
C LEU A 135 4.31 13.64 4.20
N ALA A 136 5.45 14.29 3.93
CA ALA A 136 6.51 13.73 3.09
C ALA A 136 7.78 13.57 3.92
N VAL A 137 8.44 12.42 3.77
CA VAL A 137 9.61 12.01 4.56
C VAL A 137 10.71 11.54 3.63
N ASP A 138 11.95 11.97 3.87
CA ASP A 138 13.13 11.30 3.31
C ASP A 138 13.44 10.12 4.23
N ALA A 139 13.00 8.94 3.80
CA ALA A 139 13.22 7.72 4.56
C ALA A 139 14.65 7.18 4.38
N GLY A 140 15.44 7.76 3.47
CA GLY A 140 16.82 7.37 3.22
C GLY A 140 16.97 5.98 2.59
N THR A 141 18.04 5.28 2.97
CA THR A 141 18.42 3.96 2.43
C THR A 141 18.24 2.85 3.47
N GLY A 142 18.41 1.58 3.06
CA GLY A 142 18.40 0.45 3.98
C GLY A 142 17.01 0.04 4.44
N THR A 143 16.07 -0.09 3.50
CA THR A 143 14.62 -0.33 3.72
C THR A 143 14.29 -1.62 4.50
N SER A 144 15.23 -2.55 4.60
CA SER A 144 15.09 -3.77 5.41
C SER A 144 15.56 -3.60 6.86
N GLN A 145 16.19 -2.46 7.19
CA GLN A 145 16.75 -2.20 8.50
C GLN A 145 15.72 -1.51 9.39
N LYS A 146 15.73 -1.85 10.67
CA LYS A 146 14.81 -1.26 11.67
C LYS A 146 14.86 0.27 11.69
N ARG A 147 16.06 0.85 11.53
CA ARG A 147 16.26 2.32 11.48
C ARG A 147 15.44 3.02 10.39
N TRP A 148 15.11 2.32 9.30
CA TRP A 148 14.34 2.90 8.20
C TRP A 148 12.90 3.19 8.64
N LYS A 149 12.25 2.20 9.26
CA LYS A 149 10.91 2.37 9.83
C LYS A 149 10.89 3.24 11.09
N GLU A 150 11.96 3.26 11.88
CA GLU A 150 12.12 4.21 13.00
C GLU A 150 12.13 5.66 12.48
N GLY A 151 12.86 5.98 11.41
CA GLY A 151 12.87 7.33 10.83
C GLY A 151 11.50 7.82 10.34
N ILE A 152 10.72 6.94 9.71
CA ILE A 152 9.34 7.25 9.29
C ILE A 152 8.45 7.51 10.51
N ARG A 153 8.55 6.65 11.53
CA ARG A 153 7.81 6.79 12.79
C ARG A 153 8.13 8.11 13.49
N ASP A 154 9.42 8.46 13.59
CA ASP A 154 9.86 9.70 14.23
C ASP A 154 9.33 10.93 13.50
N ALA A 155 9.29 10.89 12.16
CA ALA A 155 8.69 11.96 11.36
C ALA A 155 7.17 12.10 11.60
N LEU A 156 6.44 10.99 11.76
CA LEU A 156 5.02 11.00 12.12
C LEU A 156 4.78 11.54 13.54
N LEU A 157 5.65 11.23 14.50
CA LEU A 157 5.57 11.80 15.85
C LEU A 157 5.88 13.31 15.82
N ALA A 158 6.86 13.73 15.02
CA ALA A 158 7.29 15.11 14.90
C ALA A 158 6.26 16.01 14.17
N SER A 159 5.36 15.44 13.37
CA SER A 159 4.27 16.21 12.75
C SER A 159 3.26 16.74 13.78
N GLY A 160 3.31 16.26 15.03
CA GLY A 160 2.44 16.70 16.12
C GLY A 160 1.02 16.12 16.04
N GLU A 161 0.81 15.19 15.12
CA GLU A 161 -0.47 14.54 14.89
C GLU A 161 -0.76 13.56 16.00
N ARG A 162 -1.99 13.61 16.51
CA ARG A 162 -2.45 12.64 17.50
C ARG A 162 -2.92 11.39 16.78
N THR A 163 -2.80 10.26 17.48
CA THR A 163 -3.43 9.02 17.04
C THR A 163 -4.89 9.27 16.68
N LEU A 164 -5.29 8.78 15.52
CA LEU A 164 -6.62 8.98 14.98
C LEU A 164 -7.66 8.34 15.92
N PRO A 165 -8.84 8.98 16.07
CA PRO A 165 -9.92 8.41 16.87
C PRO A 165 -10.33 7.03 16.34
N PRO A 166 -10.87 6.12 17.17
CA PRO A 166 -11.42 4.83 16.72
C PRO A 166 -12.38 4.96 15.53
N GLY A 167 -12.42 3.94 14.64
CA GLY A 167 -13.21 3.94 13.41
C GLY A 167 -12.43 3.67 12.11
N PRO A 168 -13.12 3.61 10.96
CA PRO A 168 -12.52 3.41 9.64
C PRO A 168 -11.55 4.51 9.20
N ILE A 169 -10.47 4.12 8.52
CA ILE A 169 -9.44 5.05 8.04
C ILE A 169 -9.15 4.80 6.55
N ALA A 170 -8.93 5.87 5.79
CA ALA A 170 -8.33 5.82 4.47
C ALA A 170 -6.86 6.26 4.53
N VAL A 171 -5.99 5.54 3.80
CA VAL A 171 -4.55 5.76 3.74
C VAL A 171 -4.10 5.85 2.29
N ASP A 172 -3.25 6.83 2.01
CA ASP A 172 -2.58 7.06 0.74
C ASP A 172 -1.06 7.00 0.97
N LEU A 173 -0.37 6.02 0.42
CA LEU A 173 1.07 5.86 0.52
C LEU A 173 1.69 6.05 -0.85
N ALA A 174 2.74 6.87 -0.94
CA ALA A 174 3.43 7.13 -2.19
C ALA A 174 4.93 7.00 -2.01
N TRP A 175 5.63 6.34 -2.94
CA TRP A 175 7.08 6.18 -2.89
C TRP A 175 7.73 6.75 -4.14
N ARG A 176 8.66 7.69 -3.95
CA ARG A 176 9.62 8.07 -4.99
C ARG A 176 10.87 7.21 -4.81
N CYS A 177 11.21 6.39 -5.81
CA CYS A 177 12.33 5.46 -5.73
C CYS A 177 12.94 5.12 -7.10
N GLY A 178 14.11 4.48 -7.11
CA GLY A 178 14.77 4.03 -8.33
C GLY A 178 14.11 2.81 -8.99
N ALA A 179 14.19 2.73 -10.32
CA ALA A 179 13.54 1.68 -11.13
C ALA A 179 13.95 0.24 -10.80
N HIS A 180 15.15 0.03 -10.25
CA HIS A 180 15.63 -1.30 -9.88
C HIS A 180 15.06 -1.84 -8.56
N ARG A 181 14.30 -1.02 -7.82
CA ARG A 181 13.73 -1.42 -6.54
C ARG A 181 12.39 -2.11 -6.73
N ASN A 182 12.23 -3.29 -6.14
CA ASN A 182 10.90 -3.84 -5.93
C ASN A 182 10.16 -3.00 -4.88
N TRP A 183 9.27 -2.13 -5.34
CA TRP A 183 8.54 -1.20 -4.48
C TRP A 183 7.50 -1.88 -3.57
N VAL A 184 7.04 -3.09 -3.90
CA VAL A 184 6.15 -3.89 -3.03
C VAL A 184 6.83 -4.16 -1.67
N ASN A 185 8.16 -4.32 -1.66
CA ASN A 185 8.92 -4.52 -0.43
C ASN A 185 8.96 -3.27 0.47
N LEU A 186 8.45 -2.13 0.02
CA LEU A 186 8.33 -0.90 0.81
C LEU A 186 7.01 -0.81 1.57
N TRP A 187 5.99 -1.56 1.14
CA TRP A 187 4.62 -1.40 1.64
C TRP A 187 4.53 -1.75 3.12
N LYS A 188 4.84 -3.01 3.49
CA LYS A 188 4.73 -3.46 4.87
C LYS A 188 5.62 -2.67 5.84
N PRO A 189 6.91 -2.43 5.57
CA PRO A 189 7.74 -1.63 6.49
C PRO A 189 7.25 -0.19 6.67
N THR A 190 6.61 0.41 5.65
CA THR A 190 5.99 1.74 5.78
C THR A 190 4.73 1.66 6.64
N GLY A 191 3.85 0.68 6.37
CA GLY A 191 2.65 0.41 7.17
C GLY A 191 2.98 0.17 8.64
N ASP A 192 3.96 -0.70 8.92
CA ASP A 192 4.47 -0.98 10.28
C ASP A 192 4.89 0.29 11.03
N ALA A 193 5.38 1.32 10.34
CA ALA A 193 5.81 2.57 10.96
C ALA A 193 4.64 3.50 11.36
N MET A 194 3.42 3.24 10.90
CA MET A 194 2.25 4.10 11.07
C MET A 194 1.58 4.00 12.46
N GLY A 195 2.19 3.30 13.41
CA GLY A 195 1.71 3.21 14.80
C GLY A 195 1.26 4.55 15.43
N PRO A 196 2.01 5.66 15.26
CA PRO A 196 1.60 6.95 15.82
C PRO A 196 0.23 7.43 15.33
N LEU A 197 -0.13 7.12 14.08
CA LEU A 197 -1.40 7.51 13.45
C LEU A 197 -2.51 6.51 13.75
N LEU A 198 -2.24 5.22 13.55
CA LEU A 198 -3.25 4.16 13.57
C LEU A 198 -3.54 3.65 14.99
N GLY A 199 -2.59 3.84 15.90
CA GLY A 199 -2.59 3.32 17.26
C GLY A 199 -1.70 2.08 17.40
N GLU A 200 -1.24 1.84 18.62
CA GLU A 200 -0.30 0.77 18.99
C GLU A 200 -0.93 -0.14 20.04
N PRO A 201 -1.65 -1.20 19.63
CA PRO A 201 -2.33 -2.11 20.56
C PRO A 201 -1.39 -2.75 21.59
N GLN A 202 -0.11 -2.91 21.23
CA GLN A 202 0.93 -3.46 22.09
C GLN A 202 2.12 -2.49 22.14
N PRO A 203 2.26 -1.66 23.19
CA PRO A 203 3.36 -0.69 23.29
C PRO A 203 4.77 -1.32 23.23
N SER A 204 4.91 -2.60 23.62
CA SER A 204 6.15 -3.35 23.52
C SER A 204 6.52 -3.74 22.07
N ASN A 205 5.58 -3.63 21.13
CA ASN A 205 5.77 -3.87 19.71
C ASN A 205 5.19 -2.72 18.88
N PRO A 206 5.86 -1.55 18.86
CA PRO A 206 5.34 -0.33 18.22
C PRO A 206 5.27 -0.41 16.68
N PHE A 207 5.77 -1.49 16.09
CA PHE A 207 5.75 -1.76 14.65
C PHE A 207 4.67 -2.77 14.25
N ASN A 208 3.64 -2.91 15.09
CA ASN A 208 2.44 -3.69 14.82
C ASN A 208 1.23 -2.77 15.07
N PRO A 209 0.98 -1.80 14.16
CA PRO A 209 -0.08 -0.82 14.31
C PRO A 209 -1.47 -1.46 14.23
N ALA A 210 -2.51 -0.71 14.59
CA ALA A 210 -3.90 -1.11 14.34
C ALA A 210 -4.33 -0.89 12.87
N ASP A 211 -3.57 -1.47 11.93
CA ASP A 211 -3.75 -1.34 10.47
C ASP A 211 -5.00 -2.05 9.93
N ASP A 212 -5.57 -3.00 10.67
CA ASP A 212 -6.88 -3.60 10.39
C ASP A 212 -8.03 -2.56 10.24
N ARG A 213 -7.86 -1.33 10.73
CA ARG A 213 -8.87 -0.25 10.60
C ARG A 213 -8.83 0.48 9.26
N ILE A 214 -7.81 0.22 8.42
CA ILE A 214 -7.69 0.82 7.09
C ILE A 214 -8.74 0.17 6.18
N VAL A 215 -9.76 0.94 5.80
CA VAL A 215 -10.84 0.51 4.87
C VAL A 215 -10.57 0.87 3.41
N GLU A 216 -9.65 1.79 3.18
CA GLU A 216 -9.18 2.18 1.86
C GLU A 216 -7.67 2.40 1.92
N LEU A 217 -6.93 1.62 1.12
CA LEU A 217 -5.50 1.71 0.99
C LEU A 217 -5.15 2.02 -0.46
N THR A 218 -4.42 3.11 -0.68
CA THR A 218 -3.96 3.52 -2.00
C THR A 218 -2.45 3.64 -2.01
N LEU A 219 -1.79 3.03 -2.98
CA LEU A 219 -0.34 2.86 -3.06
C LEU A 219 0.17 3.41 -4.40
N HIS A 220 1.19 4.25 -4.38
CA HIS A 220 1.72 4.94 -5.57
C HIS A 220 3.22 4.75 -5.72
N ARG A 221 3.67 4.57 -6.95
CA ARG A 221 5.10 4.54 -7.30
C ARG A 221 5.43 5.69 -8.25
N GLU A 222 6.36 6.52 -7.84
CA GLU A 222 7.07 7.48 -8.69
C GLU A 222 8.48 6.95 -8.94
N LEU A 223 8.86 6.82 -10.22
CA LEU A 223 10.21 6.42 -10.59
C LEU A 223 11.10 7.65 -10.80
N THR A 224 12.31 7.60 -10.29
CA THR A 224 13.35 8.60 -10.58
C THR A 224 14.72 7.96 -10.67
N GLU A 225 15.48 8.35 -11.70
CA GLU A 225 16.80 7.76 -11.99
C GLU A 225 17.89 8.23 -11.02
N ASN A 226 17.68 9.38 -10.35
CA ASN A 226 18.73 10.07 -9.60
C ASN A 226 18.75 9.77 -8.08
N LEU A 227 17.83 8.96 -7.55
CA LEU A 227 17.80 8.63 -6.12
C LEU A 227 18.72 7.46 -5.72
N GLY A 228 19.20 6.66 -6.68
CA GLY A 228 19.94 5.45 -6.36
C GLY A 228 19.14 4.52 -5.43
N HIS A 229 19.64 4.33 -4.20
CA HIS A 229 18.96 3.52 -3.18
C HIS A 229 18.05 4.30 -2.23
N TYR A 230 18.02 5.63 -2.31
CA TYR A 230 17.17 6.47 -1.47
C TYR A 230 15.70 6.30 -1.82
N VAL A 231 14.84 6.52 -0.81
CA VAL A 231 13.39 6.44 -0.94
C VAL A 231 12.78 7.64 -0.23
N HIS A 232 11.99 8.42 -0.95
CA HIS A 232 11.09 9.40 -0.32
C HIS A 232 9.70 8.79 -0.20
N VAL A 233 9.05 9.04 0.93
CA VAL A 233 7.74 8.48 1.26
C VAL A 233 6.75 9.64 1.47
N GLY A 234 5.65 9.61 0.74
CA GLY A 234 4.45 10.38 1.04
C GLY A 234 3.48 9.52 1.83
N ILE A 235 2.93 10.06 2.91
CA ILE A 235 1.91 9.43 3.74
C ILE A 235 0.75 10.41 3.85
N GLY A 236 -0.41 10.03 3.34
CA GLY A 236 -1.68 10.74 3.47
C GLY A 236 -2.67 9.90 4.25
N TRP A 237 -3.49 10.53 5.10
CA TRP A 237 -4.51 9.84 5.87
C TRP A 237 -5.77 10.68 6.08
N GLN A 238 -6.89 9.99 6.26
CA GLN A 238 -8.19 10.59 6.52
C GLN A 238 -9.08 9.62 7.32
N SER A 239 -9.81 10.12 8.32
CA SER A 239 -10.90 9.36 8.94
C SER A 239 -12.09 9.23 7.98
N ARG A 240 -12.77 8.08 8.00
CA ARG A 240 -13.95 7.81 7.16
C ARG A 240 -15.23 7.80 7.97
#